data_AF-A0A7L4ZJA6-F1
#
_entry.id   AF-A0A7L4ZJA6-F1
#
_cell.length_a   1.000
_cell.length_b   1.000
_cell.length_c   1.000
_cell.angle_alpha   90.00
_cell.angle_beta   90.00
_cell.angle_gamma   90.00
#
_symmetry.space_group_name_H-M   'P 1'
#
loop_
_entity.id
_entity.type
_entity.pdbx_description
1 polymer ?
#
loop_
_entity_poly.entity_id
_entity_poly.type
_entity_poly.pdbx_seq_one_letter_code
_entity_poly.pdbx_strand_id
1 'polypeptide(L)'
;MYKIITLLIAFAFVVSCKEETKPSTPLTETEKTTTTQEATTEAEKAEANIVVTTEDLTLAQEQFLSITIAYFKNCKANSADRNDCRSNITKMISEFYQISDFNDAKGEHVMYDSIYPTISKSDAWTKLGNANDQEVLQKAQEAANNGKATIAIDISESYGQVAMITPGKLTTSNSWKLEVPNATALVDYDAEKSFMNKPLSYAFKSTENIVLFSKK
;
A
#
# COMPACT_ATOMS: atom_id res chain seq x y z
N MET A 1 21.69 51.53 -18.90
CA MET A 1 20.95 52.44 -19.81
C MET A 1 19.94 51.59 -20.57
N TYR A 2 18.66 51.94 -20.44
CA TYR A 2 17.52 51.81 -21.38
C TYR A 2 17.53 50.64 -22.43
N LYS A 3 16.46 49.88 -22.70
CA LYS A 3 15.01 50.05 -22.41
C LYS A 3 14.19 48.88 -23.02
N ILE A 4 12.93 48.73 -22.57
CA ILE A 4 11.70 48.19 -23.25
C ILE A 4 11.59 46.64 -23.29
N ILE A 5 10.68 45.95 -22.58
CA ILE A 5 9.19 45.95 -22.46
C ILE A 5 8.45 45.40 -23.69
N THR A 6 7.93 44.17 -23.59
CA THR A 6 6.69 43.70 -24.26
C THR A 6 6.15 42.48 -23.49
N LEU A 7 5.17 42.62 -22.59
CA LEU A 7 3.69 42.62 -22.73
C LEU A 7 3.03 41.22 -22.70
N LEU A 8 2.17 41.07 -21.69
CA LEU A 8 1.22 40.00 -21.35
C LEU A 8 0.25 39.62 -22.47
N ILE A 9 -0.20 38.35 -22.49
CA ILE A 9 -1.62 38.00 -22.70
C ILE A 9 -2.01 36.82 -21.79
N ALA A 10 -2.89 37.10 -20.84
CA ALA A 10 -3.69 36.13 -20.12
C ALA A 10 -5.03 35.97 -20.85
N PHE A 11 -5.52 34.74 -21.00
CA PHE A 11 -6.90 34.48 -21.40
C PHE A 11 -7.53 33.53 -20.39
N ALA A 12 -8.32 34.10 -19.50
CA ALA A 12 -9.30 33.38 -18.69
C ALA A 12 -10.60 33.30 -19.51
N PHE A 13 -11.10 32.10 -19.75
CA PHE A 13 -12.50 31.89 -20.09
C PHE A 13 -13.18 31.22 -18.90
N VAL A 14 -14.01 31.99 -18.22
CA VAL A 14 -15.05 31.57 -17.27
C VAL A 14 -16.37 31.82 -17.98
N VAL A 15 -17.29 30.84 -18.03
CA VAL A 15 -18.77 30.91 -18.15
C VAL A 15 -19.22 29.44 -18.35
N SER A 16 -20.29 28.88 -17.81
CA SER A 16 -21.26 29.14 -16.74
C SER A 16 -22.28 27.97 -16.80
N CYS A 17 -22.88 27.63 -15.67
CA CYS A 17 -23.76 26.49 -15.39
C CYS A 17 -25.03 26.36 -16.25
N LYS A 18 -25.57 25.12 -16.34
CA LYS A 18 -26.99 24.85 -16.04
C LYS A 18 -27.27 23.35 -15.78
N GLU A 19 -27.64 23.03 -14.53
CA GLU A 19 -28.48 21.88 -14.17
C GLU A 19 -29.89 22.10 -14.71
N GLU A 20 -30.66 21.01 -14.95
CA GLU A 20 -32.04 20.87 -14.43
C GLU A 20 -32.44 19.39 -14.33
N THR A 21 -33.30 19.16 -13.34
CA THR A 21 -33.73 17.90 -12.72
C THR A 21 -35.05 17.39 -13.34
N LYS A 22 -35.26 16.06 -13.26
CA LYS A 22 -36.53 15.26 -13.33
C LYS A 22 -37.84 16.02 -13.06
N PRO A 23 -39.00 15.62 -13.65
CA PRO A 23 -39.85 14.54 -13.05
C PRO A 23 -40.76 13.75 -14.06
N SER A 24 -40.91 12.42 -13.95
CA SER A 24 -41.95 11.62 -13.25
C SER A 24 -43.28 11.34 -14.01
N THR A 25 -43.47 10.05 -14.40
CA THR A 25 -44.68 9.16 -14.31
C THR A 25 -46.06 9.64 -14.86
N PRO A 26 -47.14 8.81 -14.92
CA PRO A 26 -47.34 7.34 -14.90
C PRO A 26 -48.38 6.84 -15.97
N LEU A 27 -48.85 5.59 -15.82
CA LEU A 27 -50.17 5.01 -16.20
C LEU A 27 -50.27 4.29 -17.56
N THR A 28 -50.88 3.09 -17.74
CA THR A 28 -51.44 2.04 -16.88
C THR A 28 -51.82 0.85 -17.81
N GLU A 29 -52.20 -0.27 -17.20
CA GLU A 29 -53.19 -1.27 -17.66
C GLU A 29 -52.75 -2.35 -18.68
N THR A 30 -53.13 -3.62 -18.58
CA THR A 30 -53.92 -4.38 -17.57
C THR A 30 -53.86 -5.87 -17.95
N GLU A 31 -53.85 -6.73 -16.91
CA GLU A 31 -54.33 -8.13 -16.80
C GLU A 31 -54.04 -9.18 -17.89
N LYS A 32 -53.62 -10.39 -17.47
CA LYS A 32 -54.59 -11.42 -17.03
C LYS A 32 -53.96 -12.60 -16.28
N THR A 33 -54.68 -12.96 -15.23
CA THR A 33 -54.58 -13.95 -14.16
C THR A 33 -54.60 -15.42 -14.61
N THR A 34 -54.19 -16.32 -13.68
CA THR A 34 -54.78 -17.66 -13.33
C THR A 34 -53.74 -18.80 -13.46
N THR A 35 -53.43 -19.73 -12.54
CA THR A 35 -53.90 -20.10 -11.17
C THR A 35 -53.10 -21.35 -10.70
N THR A 36 -52.72 -21.39 -9.40
CA THR A 36 -52.66 -22.57 -8.47
C THR A 36 -51.49 -23.58 -8.39
N GLN A 37 -50.90 -23.62 -7.15
CA GLN A 37 -50.44 -24.73 -6.27
C GLN A 37 -49.42 -25.77 -6.79
N GLU A 38 -48.54 -26.43 -6.03
CA GLU A 38 -48.02 -26.40 -4.64
C GLU A 38 -46.76 -27.33 -4.64
N ALA A 39 -45.98 -27.26 -3.56
CA ALA A 39 -45.11 -28.31 -3.00
C ALA A 39 -43.66 -28.53 -3.51
N THR A 40 -42.72 -28.30 -2.57
CA THR A 40 -41.53 -29.11 -2.20
C THR A 40 -40.43 -29.34 -3.26
N THR A 41 -39.12 -29.27 -3.02
CA THR A 41 -38.31 -29.54 -1.83
C THR A 41 -36.89 -28.99 -2.07
N GLU A 42 -36.14 -28.89 -0.99
CA GLU A 42 -34.69 -28.66 -0.86
C GLU A 42 -33.80 -29.22 -1.98
N ALA A 43 -32.91 -28.36 -2.50
CA ALA A 43 -31.60 -28.73 -3.06
C ALA A 43 -30.64 -27.58 -2.72
N GLU A 44 -30.17 -27.57 -1.48
CA GLU A 44 -28.84 -28.08 -1.12
C GLU A 44 -27.72 -27.13 -1.57
N LYS A 45 -27.50 -26.22 -0.63
CA LYS A 45 -26.33 -25.39 -0.39
C LYS A 45 -25.04 -26.21 -0.53
N ALA A 46 -24.33 -26.03 -1.63
CA ALA A 46 -22.91 -26.35 -1.72
C ALA A 46 -22.12 -25.02 -1.72
N GLU A 47 -22.10 -24.35 -0.57
CA GLU A 47 -21.08 -23.33 -0.30
C GLU A 47 -19.76 -24.08 -0.18
N ALA A 48 -18.99 -24.05 -1.27
CA ALA A 48 -17.61 -24.49 -1.26
C ALA A 48 -16.88 -23.71 -0.15
N ASN A 49 -16.50 -24.43 0.90
CA ASN A 49 -15.64 -23.93 1.95
C ASN A 49 -14.24 -23.79 1.34
N ILE A 50 -14.04 -22.75 0.53
CA ILE A 50 -12.73 -22.33 0.07
C ILE A 50 -12.04 -21.80 1.31
N VAL A 51 -11.25 -22.65 1.94
CA VAL A 51 -10.21 -22.20 2.86
C VAL A 51 -9.26 -21.36 2.01
N VAL A 52 -9.54 -20.07 1.93
CA VAL A 52 -8.62 -19.07 1.39
C VAL A 52 -7.45 -19.07 2.35
N THR A 53 -6.43 -19.86 2.05
CA THR A 53 -5.14 -19.78 2.71
C THR A 53 -4.62 -18.36 2.46
N THR A 54 -4.52 -17.56 3.52
CA THR A 54 -4.15 -16.13 3.53
C THR A 54 -2.67 -15.89 3.20
N GLU A 55 -2.05 -16.80 2.44
CA GLU A 55 -0.61 -16.86 2.21
C GLU A 55 -0.16 -16.04 0.99
N ASP A 56 -1.06 -15.39 0.27
CA ASP A 56 -0.74 -14.61 -0.92
C ASP A 56 -1.50 -13.26 -0.92
N LEU A 57 -0.98 -12.30 -1.69
CA LEU A 57 -1.65 -11.04 -1.94
C LEU A 57 -2.97 -11.26 -2.67
N THR A 58 -4.00 -10.52 -2.29
CA THR A 58 -5.23 -10.43 -3.09
C THR A 58 -4.97 -9.62 -4.36
N LEU A 59 -5.77 -9.86 -5.42
CA LEU A 59 -5.69 -9.09 -6.66
C LEU A 59 -5.77 -7.56 -6.42
N ALA A 60 -6.63 -7.13 -5.50
CA ALA A 60 -6.77 -5.72 -5.15
C ALA A 60 -5.49 -5.16 -4.51
N GLN A 61 -4.85 -5.92 -3.62
CA GLN A 61 -3.58 -5.54 -3.02
C GLN A 61 -2.46 -5.49 -4.06
N GLU A 62 -2.37 -6.46 -4.96
CA GLU A 62 -1.38 -6.44 -6.05
C GLU A 62 -1.56 -5.23 -6.97
N GLN A 63 -2.80 -4.93 -7.36
CA GLN A 63 -3.12 -3.76 -8.16
C GLN A 63 -2.75 -2.46 -7.43
N PHE A 64 -3.08 -2.36 -6.14
CA PHE A 64 -2.73 -1.21 -5.31
C PHE A 64 -1.21 -0.99 -5.27
N LEU A 65 -0.43 -2.04 -5.01
CA LEU A 65 1.04 -1.96 -4.96
C LEU A 65 1.63 -1.58 -6.32
N SER A 66 1.13 -2.18 -7.40
CA SER A 66 1.55 -1.88 -8.77
C SER A 66 1.32 -0.41 -9.14
N ILE A 67 0.11 0.11 -8.86
CA ILE A 67 -0.26 1.51 -9.09
C ILE A 67 0.62 2.43 -8.23
N THR A 68 0.84 2.09 -6.97
CA THR A 68 1.65 2.91 -6.04
C THR A 68 3.10 2.98 -6.50
N ILE A 69 3.69 1.87 -6.95
CA ILE A 69 5.06 1.85 -7.49
C ILE A 69 5.13 2.69 -8.77
N ALA A 70 4.17 2.55 -9.68
CA ALA A 70 4.13 3.36 -10.92
C ALA A 70 4.00 4.86 -10.61
N TYR A 71 3.13 5.21 -9.66
CA TYR A 71 2.98 6.59 -9.19
C TYR A 71 4.28 7.13 -8.58
N PHE A 72 4.94 6.35 -7.73
CA PHE A 72 6.21 6.74 -7.12
C PHE A 72 7.30 7.00 -8.17
N LYS A 73 7.45 6.09 -9.15
CA LYS A 73 8.37 6.26 -10.29
C LYS A 73 8.07 7.54 -11.05
N ASN A 74 6.80 7.78 -11.39
CA ASN A 74 6.39 9.00 -12.07
C ASN A 74 6.66 10.26 -11.23
N CYS A 75 6.41 10.22 -9.92
CA CYS A 75 6.70 11.32 -9.01
C CYS A 75 8.20 11.66 -9.05
N LYS A 76 9.07 10.66 -8.89
CA LYS A 76 10.53 10.87 -8.87
C LYS A 76 11.08 11.36 -10.21
N ALA A 77 10.46 10.99 -11.33
CA ALA A 77 10.86 11.42 -12.66
C ALA A 77 10.46 12.88 -13.00
N ASN A 78 9.39 13.40 -12.40
CA ASN A 78 8.79 14.69 -12.79
C ASN A 78 8.79 15.75 -11.69
N SER A 79 9.09 15.36 -10.44
CA SER A 79 9.11 16.28 -9.32
C SER A 79 10.25 17.30 -9.45
N ALA A 80 9.95 18.55 -9.12
CA ALA A 80 10.92 19.64 -9.07
C ALA A 80 11.69 19.66 -7.74
N ASP A 81 11.06 19.21 -6.64
CA ASP A 81 11.68 19.14 -5.32
C ASP A 81 11.86 17.68 -4.89
N ARG A 82 13.10 17.30 -4.58
CA ARG A 82 13.45 15.96 -4.06
C ARG A 82 12.57 15.47 -2.90
N ASN A 83 11.90 16.37 -2.17
CA ASN A 83 11.03 16.06 -1.06
C ASN A 83 9.61 15.64 -1.44
N ASP A 84 9.12 15.95 -2.64
CA ASP A 84 7.70 15.76 -3.02
C ASP A 84 7.25 14.29 -2.93
N CYS A 85 8.18 13.36 -3.13
CA CYS A 85 7.88 11.93 -3.20
C CYS A 85 8.24 11.16 -1.92
N ARG A 86 8.81 11.82 -0.91
CA ARG A 86 9.41 11.17 0.27
C ARG A 86 8.39 10.58 1.25
N SER A 87 7.12 11.00 1.16
CA SER A 87 6.01 10.44 1.95
C SER A 87 5.28 9.28 1.25
N ASN A 88 5.69 8.89 0.04
CA ASN A 88 4.97 7.83 -0.68
C ASN A 88 5.08 6.46 0.00
N ILE A 89 6.19 6.17 0.69
CA ILE A 89 6.35 4.89 1.41
C ILE A 89 5.45 4.83 2.64
N THR A 90 5.33 5.92 3.40
CA THR A 90 4.43 6.00 4.56
C THR A 90 2.97 5.96 4.12
N LYS A 91 2.62 6.64 3.01
CA LYS A 91 1.32 6.52 2.36
C LYS A 91 1.02 5.08 1.96
N MET A 92 1.95 4.43 1.24
CA MET A 92 1.79 3.04 0.80
C MET A 92 1.52 2.09 1.97
N ILE A 93 2.31 2.17 3.04
CA ILE A 93 2.14 1.32 4.23
C ILE A 93 0.80 1.62 4.92
N SER A 94 0.45 2.91 5.05
CA SER A 94 -0.78 3.36 5.71
C SER A 94 -2.03 2.88 4.98
N GLU A 95 -2.09 3.04 3.66
CA GLU A 95 -3.24 2.63 2.86
C GLU A 95 -3.32 1.11 2.71
N PHE A 96 -2.19 0.41 2.55
CA PHE A 96 -2.17 -1.05 2.42
C PHE A 96 -2.71 -1.76 3.68
N TYR A 97 -2.31 -1.28 4.87
CA TYR A 97 -2.73 -1.86 6.15
C TYR A 97 -3.87 -1.12 6.84
N GLN A 98 -4.39 -0.05 6.23
CA GLN A 98 -5.44 0.80 6.80
C GLN A 98 -5.06 1.35 8.19
N ILE A 99 -3.83 1.86 8.33
CA ILE A 99 -3.30 2.46 9.56
C ILE A 99 -3.03 3.96 9.38
N SER A 100 -2.94 4.70 10.49
CA SER A 100 -2.70 6.16 10.48
C SER A 100 -1.46 6.56 11.30
N ASP A 101 -0.65 5.60 11.72
CA ASP A 101 0.55 5.82 12.56
C ASP A 101 1.56 6.79 11.91
N PHE A 102 1.54 6.90 10.59
CA PHE A 102 2.46 7.75 9.82
C PHE A 102 1.81 9.03 9.32
N ASN A 103 0.78 9.51 10.01
CA ASN A 103 0.17 10.80 9.71
C ASN A 103 0.63 11.86 10.72
N ASP A 104 0.85 13.08 10.25
CA ASP A 104 1.14 14.22 11.11
C ASP A 104 -0.13 14.78 11.77
N ALA A 105 0.00 15.85 12.54
CA ALA A 105 -1.13 16.48 13.23
C ALA A 105 -2.20 17.08 12.28
N LYS A 106 -1.87 17.28 11.00
CA LYS A 106 -2.78 17.76 9.95
C LYS A 106 -3.42 16.60 9.18
N GLY A 107 -3.00 15.37 9.46
CA GLY A 107 -3.47 14.17 8.76
C GLY A 107 -2.66 13.85 7.49
N GLU A 108 -1.57 14.56 7.21
CA GLU A 108 -0.70 14.32 6.05
C GLU A 108 0.32 13.22 6.36
N HIS A 109 0.70 12.42 5.36
CA HIS A 109 1.71 11.38 5.57
C HIS A 109 3.10 11.98 5.82
N VAL A 110 3.75 11.54 6.89
CA VAL A 110 5.11 11.98 7.25
C VAL A 110 6.14 11.45 6.25
N MET A 111 7.31 12.08 6.19
CA MET A 111 8.42 11.62 5.35
C MET A 111 9.01 10.30 5.88
N TYR A 112 9.67 9.55 4.99
CA TYR A 112 10.22 8.23 5.34
C TYR A 112 11.22 8.24 6.51
N ASP A 113 11.96 9.33 6.71
CA ASP A 113 12.92 9.49 7.82
C ASP A 113 12.26 9.51 9.20
N SER A 114 10.95 9.75 9.23
CA SER A 114 10.14 9.75 10.44
C SER A 114 9.65 8.35 10.82
N ILE A 115 9.74 7.34 9.93
CA ILE A 115 9.22 5.99 10.20
C ILE A 115 9.85 5.38 11.45
N TYR A 116 11.18 5.29 11.50
CA TYR A 116 11.87 4.67 12.64
C TYR A 116 11.67 5.45 13.95
N PRO A 117 11.82 6.79 13.98
CA PRO A 117 11.47 7.59 15.17
C PRO A 117 10.02 7.39 15.65
N THR A 118 9.07 7.26 14.72
CA THR A 118 7.65 7.05 15.06
C THR A 118 7.42 5.68 15.68
N ILE A 119 7.87 4.59 15.05
CA ILE A 119 7.58 3.24 15.55
C ILE A 119 8.40 2.89 16.80
N SER A 120 9.64 3.41 16.94
CA SER A 120 10.51 3.11 18.08
C SER A 120 10.01 3.70 19.39
N LYS A 121 9.18 4.74 19.33
CA LYS A 121 8.55 5.40 20.48
C LYS A 121 7.09 4.99 20.68
N SER A 122 6.54 4.19 19.78
CA SER A 122 5.14 3.81 19.78
C SER A 122 4.91 2.52 20.55
N ASP A 123 4.00 2.55 21.52
CA ASP A 123 3.53 1.34 22.19
C ASP A 123 2.64 0.48 21.29
N ALA A 124 2.25 0.95 20.10
CA ALA A 124 1.45 0.18 19.14
C ALA A 124 2.31 -0.75 18.26
N TRP A 125 3.64 -0.62 18.29
CA TRP A 125 4.56 -1.43 17.52
C TRP A 125 5.42 -2.30 18.42
N THR A 126 5.86 -3.44 17.90
CA THR A 126 6.78 -4.35 18.57
C THR A 126 7.99 -4.57 17.68
N LYS A 127 9.19 -4.36 18.24
CA LYS A 127 10.43 -4.80 17.61
C LYS A 127 10.48 -6.33 17.65
N LEU A 128 10.48 -6.97 16.49
CA LEU A 128 10.56 -8.43 16.38
C LEU A 128 11.99 -8.92 16.59
N GLY A 129 12.98 -8.22 16.03
CA GLY A 129 14.40 -8.58 16.15
C GLY A 129 15.21 -8.19 14.91
N ASN A 130 16.40 -8.77 14.77
CA ASN A 130 17.32 -8.52 13.66
C ASN A 130 17.08 -9.50 12.50
N ALA A 131 17.37 -9.09 11.27
CA ALA A 131 17.15 -9.90 10.07
C ALA A 131 18.13 -11.08 9.90
N ASN A 132 19.17 -11.18 10.73
CA ASN A 132 20.09 -12.32 10.75
C ASN A 132 19.57 -13.51 11.58
N ASP A 133 18.37 -13.40 12.15
CA ASP A 133 17.72 -14.43 12.94
C ASP A 133 16.53 -15.02 12.16
N GLN A 134 16.57 -16.33 11.89
CA GLN A 134 15.55 -17.03 11.13
C GLN A 134 14.17 -17.01 11.80
N GLU A 135 14.10 -17.05 13.14
CA GLU A 135 12.83 -16.99 13.86
C GLU A 135 12.18 -15.61 13.73
N VAL A 136 13.00 -14.55 13.71
CA VAL A 136 12.51 -13.18 13.50
C VAL A 136 11.90 -13.03 12.11
N LEU A 137 12.57 -13.57 11.08
CA LEU A 137 12.07 -13.57 9.71
C LEU A 137 10.76 -14.35 9.58
N GLN A 138 10.64 -15.50 10.23
CA GLN A 138 9.40 -16.29 10.29
C GLN A 138 8.27 -15.52 10.97
N LYS A 139 8.51 -14.95 12.16
CA LYS A 139 7.52 -14.14 12.88
C LYS A 139 7.04 -12.95 12.06
N ALA A 140 7.93 -12.32 11.28
CA ALA A 140 7.56 -11.21 10.42
C ALA A 140 6.65 -11.65 9.26
N GLN A 141 6.97 -12.76 8.58
CA GLN A 141 6.11 -13.29 7.52
C GLN A 141 4.75 -13.71 8.08
N GLU A 142 4.72 -14.39 9.22
CA GLU A 142 3.48 -14.80 9.89
C GLU A 142 2.62 -13.59 10.27
N ALA A 143 3.23 -12.54 10.83
CA ALA A 143 2.51 -11.31 11.16
C ALA A 143 1.88 -10.66 9.91
N ALA A 144 2.62 -10.60 8.79
CA ALA A 144 2.11 -10.08 7.54
C ALA A 144 0.96 -10.93 6.98
N ASN A 145 1.07 -12.26 7.02
CA ASN A 145 0.02 -13.19 6.59
C ASN A 145 -1.25 -13.08 7.46
N ASN A 146 -1.09 -12.66 8.71
CA ASN A 146 -2.18 -12.35 9.64
C ASN A 146 -2.71 -10.91 9.51
N GLY A 147 -2.34 -10.19 8.44
CA GLY A 147 -2.81 -8.84 8.15
C GLY A 147 -2.20 -7.73 9.00
N LYS A 148 -1.16 -8.02 9.80
CA LYS A 148 -0.49 -7.00 10.62
C LYS A 148 0.52 -6.21 9.80
N ALA A 149 0.49 -4.89 9.98
CA ALA A 149 1.49 -4.00 9.39
C ALA A 149 2.89 -4.41 9.87
N THR A 150 3.72 -4.85 8.93
CA THR A 150 5.04 -5.40 9.25
C THR A 150 6.07 -4.82 8.29
N ILE A 151 7.18 -4.33 8.85
CA ILE A 151 8.22 -3.62 8.10
C ILE A 151 9.62 -4.04 8.55
N ALA A 152 10.57 -3.96 7.63
CA ALA A 152 11.99 -4.07 7.88
C ALA A 152 12.66 -2.72 7.57
N ILE A 153 13.58 -2.31 8.44
CA ILE A 153 14.25 -1.01 8.35
C ILE A 153 15.75 -1.23 8.50
N ASP A 154 16.52 -0.62 7.61
CA ASP A 154 17.95 -0.39 7.85
C ASP A 154 18.12 0.73 8.88
N ILE A 155 18.62 0.41 10.06
CA ILE A 155 18.80 1.37 11.17
C ILE A 155 20.23 1.93 11.25
N SER A 156 21.08 1.66 10.27
CA SER A 156 22.45 2.20 10.24
C SER A 156 22.48 3.71 10.00
N GLU A 157 21.45 4.25 9.34
CA GLU A 157 21.31 5.66 9.02
C GLU A 157 19.90 6.15 9.38
N SER A 158 19.76 7.44 9.68
CA SER A 158 18.44 8.07 9.91
C SER A 158 17.51 8.01 8.69
N TYR A 159 18.07 7.73 7.51
CA TYR A 159 17.39 7.67 6.22
C TYR A 159 17.39 6.27 5.60
N GLY A 160 17.60 5.23 6.42
CA GLY A 160 17.75 3.87 5.91
C GLY A 160 16.55 3.37 5.10
N GLN A 161 16.83 2.45 4.18
CA GLN A 161 15.80 1.84 3.33
C GLN A 161 14.74 1.15 4.21
N VAL A 162 13.48 1.32 3.83
CA VAL A 162 12.34 0.62 4.44
C VAL A 162 11.75 -0.34 3.42
N ALA A 163 11.48 -1.57 3.86
CA ALA A 163 10.72 -2.55 3.10
C ALA A 163 9.49 -2.98 3.90
N MET A 164 8.35 -3.02 3.23
CA MET A 164 7.12 -3.57 3.77
C MET A 164 7.12 -5.08 3.57
N ILE A 165 6.84 -5.84 4.63
CA ILE A 165 6.70 -7.30 4.56
C ILE A 165 5.28 -7.62 4.17
N THR A 166 5.06 -8.19 2.99
CA THR A 166 3.71 -8.46 2.45
C THR A 166 3.28 -9.90 2.69
N PRO A 167 1.96 -10.20 2.67
CA PRO A 167 1.47 -11.57 2.61
C PRO A 167 2.20 -12.38 1.55
N GLY A 168 2.55 -13.61 1.88
CA GLY A 168 3.43 -14.41 1.06
C GLY A 168 3.99 -15.65 1.79
N LYS A 169 4.89 -16.32 1.08
CA LYS A 169 5.70 -17.41 1.61
C LYS A 169 7.13 -16.94 1.83
N LEU A 170 7.79 -17.55 2.81
CA LEU A 170 9.23 -17.41 2.93
C LEU A 170 9.91 -17.95 1.67
N THR A 171 10.96 -17.27 1.23
CA THR A 171 11.76 -17.67 0.06
C THR A 171 13.23 -17.74 0.46
N THR A 172 13.93 -18.79 0.03
CA THR A 172 15.37 -18.90 0.27
C THR A 172 16.14 -17.76 -0.40
N SER A 173 16.90 -17.01 0.40
CA SER A 173 17.85 -16.01 -0.08
C SER A 173 19.24 -16.63 -0.23
N ASN A 174 19.74 -16.67 -1.47
CA ASN A 174 21.09 -17.16 -1.74
C ASN A 174 22.18 -16.25 -1.17
N SER A 175 21.94 -14.95 -1.04
CA SER A 175 22.90 -13.98 -0.48
C SER A 175 22.92 -14.03 1.04
N TRP A 176 21.78 -14.22 1.69
CA TRP A 176 21.68 -14.23 3.16
C TRP A 176 21.81 -15.62 3.77
N LYS A 177 21.62 -16.68 2.97
CA LYS A 177 21.56 -18.08 3.43
C LYS A 177 20.46 -18.32 4.48
N LEU A 178 19.35 -17.59 4.34
CA LEU A 178 18.18 -17.63 5.21
C LEU A 178 16.92 -17.74 4.36
N GLU A 179 15.82 -18.20 4.96
CA GLU A 179 14.49 -18.07 4.38
C GLU A 179 13.92 -16.71 4.78
N VAL A 180 13.70 -15.86 3.79
CA VAL A 180 13.36 -14.45 4.02
C VAL A 180 11.92 -14.16 3.61
N PRO A 181 11.25 -13.17 4.24
CA PRO A 181 9.89 -12.82 3.92
C PRO A 181 9.70 -12.29 2.50
N ASN A 182 8.47 -12.37 2.01
CA ASN A 182 8.00 -11.62 0.87
C ASN A 182 7.92 -10.12 1.22
N ALA A 183 8.38 -9.27 0.32
CA ALA A 183 8.52 -7.85 0.56
C ALA A 183 8.16 -6.98 -0.65
N THR A 184 7.86 -5.72 -0.33
CA THR A 184 7.58 -4.63 -1.28
C THR A 184 8.28 -3.37 -0.77
N ALA A 185 8.94 -2.61 -1.65
CA ALA A 185 9.63 -1.40 -1.26
C ALA A 185 9.59 -0.32 -2.35
N LEU A 186 9.55 0.94 -1.91
CA LEU A 186 9.85 2.11 -2.72
C LEU A 186 11.29 2.52 -2.43
N VAL A 187 12.12 2.59 -3.46
CA VAL A 187 13.57 2.81 -3.33
C VAL A 187 13.88 4.27 -3.65
N ASP A 188 14.14 5.09 -2.62
CA ASP A 188 14.20 6.56 -2.77
C ASP A 188 15.39 7.05 -3.61
N TYR A 189 16.52 6.36 -3.53
CA TYR A 189 17.72 6.73 -4.29
C TYR A 189 17.66 6.30 -5.76
N ASP A 190 16.78 5.36 -6.11
CA ASP A 190 16.63 4.81 -7.47
C ASP A 190 15.23 4.22 -7.62
N ALA A 191 14.30 5.06 -8.10
CA ALA A 191 12.89 4.70 -8.18
C ALA A 191 12.63 3.47 -9.05
N GLU A 192 13.48 3.21 -10.05
CA GLU A 192 13.35 2.05 -10.94
C GLU A 192 13.57 0.72 -10.23
N LYS A 193 14.32 0.73 -9.13
CA LYS A 193 14.54 -0.45 -8.26
C LYS A 193 13.37 -0.75 -7.33
N SER A 194 12.35 0.11 -7.25
CA SER A 194 11.14 -0.15 -6.47
C SER A 194 10.44 -1.41 -6.99
N PHE A 195 9.90 -2.21 -6.06
CA PHE A 195 9.44 -3.56 -6.38
C PHE A 195 8.30 -4.00 -5.47
N MET A 196 7.52 -4.97 -5.93
CA MET A 196 6.58 -5.74 -5.12
C MET A 196 6.83 -7.24 -5.31
N ASN A 197 6.41 -8.03 -4.32
CA ASN A 197 6.44 -9.50 -4.35
C ASN A 197 7.85 -10.07 -4.64
N LYS A 198 8.88 -9.58 -3.93
CA LYS A 198 10.24 -10.11 -3.99
C LYS A 198 10.72 -10.52 -2.59
N PRO A 199 11.69 -11.44 -2.48
CA PRO A 199 12.31 -11.76 -1.20
C PRO A 199 12.91 -10.51 -0.54
N LEU A 200 12.82 -10.38 0.79
CA LEU A 200 13.32 -9.23 1.56
C LEU A 200 14.78 -8.88 1.26
N SER A 201 15.61 -9.90 0.97
CA SER A 201 17.01 -9.71 0.59
C SER A 201 17.21 -8.97 -0.73
N TYR A 202 16.14 -8.64 -1.47
CA TYR A 202 16.19 -7.76 -2.64
C TYR A 202 16.22 -6.27 -2.23
N ALA A 203 15.66 -5.90 -1.07
CA ALA A 203 15.72 -4.53 -0.55
C ALA A 203 17.07 -4.17 0.05
N PHE A 204 17.79 -5.16 0.58
CA PHE A 204 18.95 -4.96 1.46
C PHE A 204 20.13 -5.82 1.04
N LYS A 205 21.33 -5.23 1.01
CA LYS A 205 22.55 -5.95 0.58
C LYS A 205 22.96 -7.06 1.56
N SER A 206 22.80 -6.83 2.85
CA SER A 206 23.10 -7.78 3.94
C SER A 206 22.04 -7.68 5.03
N THR A 207 22.09 -8.59 6.01
CA THR A 207 21.24 -8.56 7.21
C THR A 207 21.72 -7.56 8.27
N GLU A 208 22.89 -6.95 8.05
CA GLU A 208 23.50 -6.03 9.01
C GLU A 208 22.62 -4.78 9.18
N ASN A 209 22.38 -4.39 10.44
CA ASN A 209 21.54 -3.25 10.79
C ASN A 209 20.08 -3.33 10.31
N ILE A 210 19.61 -4.48 9.82
CA ILE A 210 18.21 -4.64 9.43
C ILE A 210 17.40 -5.13 10.61
N VAL A 211 16.42 -4.33 11.03
CA VAL A 211 15.54 -4.64 12.16
C VAL A 211 14.10 -4.74 11.68
N LEU A 212 13.39 -5.78 12.13
CA LEU A 212 12.00 -6.03 11.79
C LEU A 212 11.07 -5.56 12.92
N PHE A 213 9.95 -4.98 12.52
CA PHE A 213 8.90 -4.47 13.39
C PHE A 213 7.54 -4.95 12.89
N SER A 214 6.61 -5.17 13.81
CA SER A 214 5.20 -5.43 13.48
C SER A 214 4.28 -4.68 14.43
N LYS A 215 3.15 -4.22 13.91
CA LYS A 215 2.07 -3.63 14.71
C LYS A 215 1.46 -4.71 15.62
N LYS A 216 1.13 -4.34 16.86
CA LYS A 216 0.59 -5.27 17.87
C LYS A 216 -0.76 -5.83 17.47
#